data_AF-A0A9W4SFV6-F1
#
_entry.id   AF-A0A9W4SFV6-F1
#
_cell.length_a   1.000
_cell.length_b   1.000
_cell.length_c   1.000
_cell.angle_alpha   90.00
_cell.angle_beta   90.00
_cell.angle_gamma   90.00
#
_symmetry.space_group_name_H-M   'P 1'
#
loop_
_entity.id
_entity.type
_entity.pdbx_description
1 polymer ?
#
loop_
_entity_poly.entity_id
_entity_poly.type
_entity_poly.pdbx_seq_one_letter_code
_entity_poly.pdbx_strand_id
1 'polypeptide(L)'
;MTSSTAVVELGFAEPPESPLVAKNFPNKIGGKPYILSADQVRCEVCRKPMILLVQLYTPEDNPPEAFHRTIYVFCCKDGSCHEISWEKRLTTINRTLFRSQLPKNNPYWQENESDKTFIPAKQCTVCGFLGSKMCGKCNQVNYCSKEHQVHHWTLGQHKIHCNTMSKPPSLQIIAEHDNHCRKLVLFPEFEVVTEQEGNSDEEDQRDGDGNDDNSLNDVNSKALVPVGDEVYENTKVDVDKAFLKFQKRIEQYPDQILRYNRLEYGCEKNAEPLWVSNIGKPTEKDIPSCPHCGQERTFEFQILSTLLNYLEIDHLQRSSLDWGTLLIYSCKDNCHVENMYYVNEILWRQDFSEEGVKGLR
;
A
#
# COMPACT_ATOMS: atom_id res chain seq x y z
N MET A 1 -33.84 -14.88 1.28
CA MET A 1 -32.79 -13.98 0.75
C MET A 1 -31.75 -13.86 1.85
N THR A 2 -30.77 -14.75 1.84
CA THR A 2 -29.63 -14.71 2.76
C THR A 2 -28.76 -13.54 2.33
N SER A 3 -28.82 -12.45 3.09
CA SER A 3 -27.85 -11.35 3.00
C SER A 3 -26.49 -11.95 3.37
N SER A 4 -25.70 -12.34 2.35
CA SER A 4 -24.28 -12.61 2.52
C SER A 4 -23.66 -11.26 2.88
N THR A 5 -23.41 -11.02 4.16
CA THR A 5 -22.54 -9.93 4.57
C THR A 5 -21.14 -10.34 4.14
N ALA A 6 -20.56 -9.63 3.17
CA ALA A 6 -19.20 -9.85 2.73
C ALA A 6 -18.27 -9.89 3.96
N VAL A 7 -17.52 -10.99 4.10
CA VAL A 7 -16.59 -11.18 5.22
C VAL A 7 -15.37 -10.30 4.97
N VAL A 8 -15.05 -9.43 5.92
CA VAL A 8 -13.85 -8.58 5.84
C VAL A 8 -12.62 -9.43 6.10
N GLU A 9 -11.62 -9.34 5.23
CA GLU A 9 -10.31 -9.97 5.46
C GLU A 9 -9.32 -8.94 6.03
N LEU A 10 -8.68 -9.28 7.14
CA LEU A 10 -7.65 -8.50 7.80
C LEU A 10 -6.29 -8.92 7.27
N GLY A 11 -5.42 -7.95 6.97
CA GLY A 11 -4.04 -8.21 6.56
C GLY A 11 -3.05 -7.91 7.68
N PHE A 12 -2.04 -8.77 7.83
CA PHE A 12 -0.96 -8.67 8.81
C PHE A 12 0.40 -8.74 8.11
N ALA A 13 1.38 -8.01 8.62
CA ALA A 13 2.71 -7.95 8.05
C ALA A 13 3.63 -8.99 8.72
N GLU A 14 4.12 -9.95 7.95
CA GLU A 14 5.02 -11.00 8.44
C GLU A 14 6.33 -11.04 7.66
N PRO A 15 7.47 -11.40 8.29
CA PRO A 15 8.69 -11.69 7.56
C PRO A 15 8.45 -12.85 6.59
N PRO A 16 8.82 -12.74 5.31
CA PRO A 16 8.56 -13.78 4.34
C PRO A 16 9.36 -15.05 4.67
N GLU A 17 8.70 -16.21 4.71
CA GLU A 17 9.35 -17.51 4.95
C GLU A 17 10.32 -17.90 3.83
N SER A 18 10.04 -17.42 2.61
CA SER A 18 10.87 -17.64 1.43
C SER A 18 10.92 -16.38 0.56
N PRO A 19 11.94 -16.21 -0.31
CA PRO A 19 12.05 -15.02 -1.14
C PRO A 19 10.79 -14.78 -1.99
N LEU A 20 10.18 -13.60 -1.82
CA LEU A 20 9.01 -13.19 -2.58
C LEU A 20 9.40 -12.95 -4.05
N VAL A 21 8.86 -13.78 -4.93
CA VAL A 21 9.19 -13.78 -6.37
C VAL A 21 7.96 -13.47 -7.20
N ALA A 22 8.14 -12.72 -8.29
CA ALA A 22 7.07 -12.27 -9.18
C ALA A 22 6.14 -13.41 -9.61
N LYS A 23 6.70 -14.59 -9.85
CA LYS A 23 5.96 -15.76 -10.34
C LYS A 23 4.83 -16.24 -9.44
N ASN A 24 4.90 -15.92 -8.14
CA ASN A 24 3.92 -16.34 -7.14
C ASN A 24 2.87 -15.26 -6.85
N PHE A 25 2.94 -14.09 -7.51
CA PHE A 25 2.05 -12.96 -7.27
C PHE A 25 1.85 -12.62 -5.77
N PRO A 26 2.93 -12.32 -5.02
CA PRO A 26 2.84 -12.17 -3.58
C PRO A 26 2.04 -10.93 -3.18
N ASN A 27 1.32 -11.04 -2.07
CA ASN A 27 0.83 -9.90 -1.29
C ASN A 27 1.98 -9.41 -0.40
N LYS A 28 2.35 -8.14 -0.51
CA LYS A 28 3.53 -7.62 0.20
C LYS A 28 3.52 -6.14 0.48
N ILE A 29 4.30 -5.75 1.48
CA ILE A 29 4.67 -4.37 1.79
C ILE A 29 6.08 -4.13 1.25
N GLY A 30 6.32 -2.95 0.70
CA GLY A 30 7.65 -2.51 0.34
C GLY A 30 8.36 -3.39 -0.68
N GLY A 31 9.69 -3.39 -0.63
CA GLY A 31 10.51 -4.12 -1.59
C GLY A 31 10.43 -3.58 -3.02
N LYS A 32 10.69 -4.44 -4.00
CA LYS A 32 10.73 -4.06 -5.42
C LYS A 32 9.36 -4.23 -6.09
N PRO A 33 8.91 -3.26 -6.91
CA PRO A 33 7.76 -3.44 -7.78
C PRO A 33 8.10 -4.33 -8.97
N TYR A 34 7.06 -4.89 -9.58
CA TYR A 34 7.17 -5.67 -10.80
C TYR A 34 6.78 -4.82 -12.03
N ILE A 35 7.66 -4.83 -13.04
CA ILE A 35 7.42 -4.47 -14.46
C ILE A 35 7.04 -3.00 -14.77
N LEU A 36 6.79 -2.13 -13.79
CA LEU A 36 6.53 -0.70 -14.01
C LEU A 36 7.77 0.12 -14.40
N SER A 37 7.57 1.16 -15.21
CA SER A 37 8.58 2.20 -15.44
C SER A 37 8.55 3.25 -14.35
N ALA A 38 9.72 3.68 -13.88
CA ALA A 38 9.86 4.77 -12.92
C ALA A 38 9.25 6.09 -13.42
N ASP A 39 9.10 6.27 -14.73
CA ASP A 39 8.48 7.46 -15.31
C ASP A 39 6.97 7.53 -15.13
N GLN A 40 6.32 6.37 -14.97
CA GLN A 40 4.88 6.29 -14.73
C GLN A 40 4.53 6.59 -13.27
N VAL A 41 5.48 6.35 -12.35
CA VAL A 41 5.27 6.41 -10.90
C VAL A 41 6.11 7.53 -10.29
N ARG A 42 5.72 8.80 -10.52
CA ARG A 42 6.44 9.99 -10.03
C ARG A 42 5.59 10.79 -9.07
N CYS A 43 6.21 11.26 -7.98
CA CYS A 43 5.56 12.16 -7.04
C CYS A 43 5.21 13.49 -7.72
N GLU A 44 4.01 14.00 -7.50
CA GLU A 44 3.56 15.25 -8.12
C GLU A 44 4.28 16.49 -7.59
N VAL A 45 4.77 16.41 -6.34
CA VAL A 45 5.50 17.50 -5.65
C VAL A 45 6.96 17.52 -6.07
N CYS A 46 7.75 16.50 -5.71
CA CYS A 46 9.20 16.51 -5.95
C CYS A 46 9.62 15.93 -7.31
N ARG A 47 8.69 15.33 -8.07
CA ARG A 47 8.92 14.69 -9.38
C ARG A 47 9.86 13.49 -9.37
N LYS A 48 10.37 13.08 -8.22
CA LYS A 48 11.17 11.86 -8.06
C LYS A 48 10.28 10.62 -8.19
N PRO A 49 10.83 9.48 -8.64
CA PRO A 49 10.13 8.20 -8.60
C PRO A 49 9.67 7.88 -7.18
N MET A 50 8.41 7.45 -7.04
CA MET A 50 7.89 6.93 -5.79
C MET A 50 8.33 5.48 -5.61
N ILE A 51 8.22 4.96 -4.38
CA ILE A 51 8.60 3.58 -4.04
C ILE A 51 7.36 2.77 -3.69
N LEU A 52 7.44 1.45 -3.85
CA LEU A 52 6.33 0.54 -3.58
C LEU A 52 6.00 0.59 -2.08
N LEU A 53 4.75 0.90 -1.75
CA LEU A 53 4.22 0.84 -0.39
C LEU A 53 3.56 -0.52 -0.15
N VAL A 54 2.60 -0.88 -1.00
CA VAL A 54 1.84 -2.14 -0.91
C VAL A 54 1.61 -2.71 -2.31
N GLN A 55 1.67 -4.03 -2.42
CA GLN A 55 1.25 -4.79 -3.59
C GLN A 55 0.29 -5.88 -3.12
N LEU A 56 -0.92 -5.93 -3.68
CA LEU A 56 -1.91 -6.96 -3.39
C LEU A 56 -2.37 -7.63 -4.67
N TYR A 57 -2.22 -8.94 -4.71
CA TYR A 57 -2.83 -9.82 -5.69
C TYR A 57 -4.29 -10.07 -5.33
N THR A 58 -5.18 -9.59 -6.19
CA THR A 58 -6.62 -9.55 -5.99
C THR A 58 -7.29 -10.07 -7.26
N PRO A 59 -7.13 -11.38 -7.54
CA PRO A 59 -7.57 -12.01 -8.78
C PRO A 59 -9.08 -11.98 -8.92
N GLU A 60 -9.55 -11.93 -10.16
CA GLU A 60 -10.97 -11.81 -10.48
C GLU A 60 -11.33 -12.72 -11.65
N ASP A 61 -12.51 -13.32 -11.60
CA ASP A 61 -12.98 -14.22 -12.66
C ASP A 61 -13.47 -13.48 -13.90
N ASN A 62 -13.82 -12.19 -13.76
CA ASN A 62 -14.34 -11.38 -14.84
C ASN A 62 -13.83 -9.92 -14.77
N PRO A 63 -13.39 -9.33 -15.90
CA PRO A 63 -13.20 -9.96 -17.21
C PRO A 63 -12.01 -10.94 -17.21
N PRO A 64 -11.83 -11.79 -18.23
CA PRO A 64 -10.76 -12.79 -18.27
C PRO A 64 -9.35 -12.24 -18.04
N GLU A 65 -9.12 -10.97 -18.40
CA GLU A 65 -7.87 -10.26 -18.18
C GLU A 65 -7.61 -9.93 -16.71
N ALA A 66 -8.62 -9.99 -15.84
CA ALA A 66 -8.48 -9.74 -14.43
C ALA A 66 -8.08 -11.00 -13.63
N PHE A 67 -7.82 -12.12 -14.31
CA PHE A 67 -7.39 -13.37 -13.68
C PHE A 67 -6.14 -13.19 -12.80
N HIS A 68 -5.13 -12.49 -13.31
CA HIS A 68 -3.98 -12.05 -12.52
C HIS A 68 -4.05 -10.55 -12.29
N ARG A 69 -5.05 -10.14 -11.51
CA ARG A 69 -5.23 -8.75 -11.10
C ARG A 69 -4.39 -8.43 -9.87
N THR A 70 -3.67 -7.32 -9.92
CA THR A 70 -2.83 -6.85 -8.81
C THR A 70 -3.01 -5.35 -8.63
N ILE A 71 -3.22 -4.90 -7.40
CA ILE A 71 -3.22 -3.48 -7.03
C ILE A 71 -1.85 -3.12 -6.44
N TYR A 72 -1.26 -2.06 -6.98
CA TYR A 72 0.00 -1.49 -6.51
C TYR A 72 -0.24 -0.09 -5.93
N VAL A 73 0.19 0.10 -4.69
CA VAL A 73 0.23 1.40 -4.02
C VAL A 73 1.69 1.84 -3.93
N PHE A 74 2.00 3.01 -4.45
CA PHE A 74 3.31 3.64 -4.33
C PHE A 74 3.21 4.86 -3.42
N CYS A 75 4.32 5.33 -2.86
CA CYS A 75 4.33 6.63 -2.20
C CYS A 75 5.70 7.31 -2.26
N CYS A 76 5.72 8.63 -2.10
CA CYS A 76 6.97 9.36 -1.95
C CYS A 76 7.55 9.06 -0.57
N LYS A 77 8.86 8.76 -0.48
CA LYS A 77 9.52 8.52 0.82
C LYS A 77 9.70 9.80 1.64
N ASP A 78 9.60 10.97 1.00
CA ASP A 78 9.74 12.28 1.64
C ASP A 78 8.37 12.78 2.13
N GLY A 79 8.13 12.72 3.44
CA GLY A 79 6.86 13.13 4.06
C GLY A 79 6.51 14.60 3.85
N SER A 80 7.47 15.49 3.55
CA SER A 80 7.16 16.88 3.20
C SER A 80 6.31 16.98 1.92
N CYS A 81 6.47 16.03 0.99
CA CYS A 81 5.64 15.95 -0.20
C CYS A 81 4.19 15.59 0.15
N HIS A 82 3.98 14.79 1.19
CA HIS A 82 2.65 14.41 1.67
C HIS A 82 1.96 15.56 2.38
N GLU A 83 2.68 16.31 3.21
CA GLU A 83 2.19 17.53 3.85
C GLU A 83 1.75 18.56 2.80
N ILE A 84 2.58 18.83 1.79
CA ILE A 84 2.25 19.77 0.70
C ILE A 84 1.05 19.27 -0.12
N SER A 85 0.96 17.96 -0.37
CA SER A 85 -0.18 17.35 -1.07
C SER A 85 -1.48 17.58 -0.28
N TRP A 86 -1.42 17.35 1.03
CA TRP A 86 -2.53 17.54 1.95
C TRP A 86 -2.97 19.00 2.05
N GLU A 87 -2.04 19.95 2.22
CA GLU A 87 -2.36 21.39 2.27
C GLU A 87 -3.05 21.87 0.98
N LYS A 88 -2.70 21.27 -0.16
CA LYS A 88 -3.34 21.53 -1.46
C LYS A 88 -4.66 20.79 -1.65
N ARG A 89 -5.14 20.07 -0.63
CA ARG A 89 -6.32 19.19 -0.65
C ARG A 89 -6.28 18.17 -1.79
N LEU A 90 -5.07 17.71 -2.13
CA LEU A 90 -4.87 16.59 -3.04
C LEU A 90 -5.04 15.29 -2.24
N THR A 91 -6.24 15.12 -1.69
CA THR A 91 -6.67 13.90 -0.98
C THR A 91 -6.77 12.71 -1.93
N THR A 92 -7.02 13.00 -3.21
CA THR A 92 -6.82 12.07 -4.33
C THR A 92 -5.40 12.21 -4.88
N ILE A 93 -4.58 11.19 -4.70
CA ILE A 93 -3.20 11.20 -5.19
C ILE A 93 -3.12 10.42 -6.49
N ASN A 94 -3.20 11.13 -7.62
CA ASN A 94 -3.05 10.51 -8.93
C ASN A 94 -1.65 9.89 -9.10
N ARG A 95 -1.55 8.79 -9.85
CA ARG A 95 -0.29 8.06 -10.16
C ARG A 95 0.40 7.41 -8.97
N THR A 96 -0.36 7.19 -7.91
CA THR A 96 0.05 6.50 -6.67
C THR A 96 -0.52 5.10 -6.63
N LEU A 97 -1.70 4.89 -7.22
CA LEU A 97 -2.40 3.63 -7.24
C LEU A 97 -2.57 3.11 -8.67
N PHE A 98 -2.11 1.88 -8.90
CA PHE A 98 -2.21 1.22 -10.20
C PHE A 98 -2.87 -0.14 -10.08
N ARG A 99 -3.84 -0.41 -10.94
CA ARG A 99 -4.36 -1.75 -11.18
C ARG A 99 -3.65 -2.36 -12.37
N SER A 100 -3.08 -3.54 -12.16
CA SER A 100 -2.56 -4.41 -13.20
C SER A 100 -3.55 -5.53 -13.49
N GLN A 101 -3.69 -5.89 -14.76
CA GLN A 101 -4.54 -7.00 -15.20
C GLN A 101 -3.84 -7.82 -16.28
N LEU A 102 -3.66 -9.11 -16.01
CA LEU A 102 -3.13 -10.07 -16.96
C LEU A 102 -4.08 -11.28 -17.04
N PRO A 103 -4.43 -11.74 -18.26
CA PRO A 103 -5.22 -12.96 -18.41
C PRO A 103 -4.44 -14.18 -17.92
N LYS A 104 -5.17 -15.26 -17.62
CA LYS A 104 -4.61 -16.54 -17.15
C LYS A 104 -3.41 -17.01 -17.97
N ASN A 105 -3.56 -16.98 -19.30
CA ASN A 105 -2.46 -17.19 -20.22
C ASN A 105 -2.01 -15.83 -20.76
N ASN A 106 -0.77 -15.46 -20.46
CA ASN A 106 -0.20 -14.19 -20.88
C ASN A 106 1.27 -14.39 -21.31
N PRO A 107 1.94 -13.38 -21.90
CA PRO A 107 3.31 -13.50 -22.36
C PRO A 107 4.34 -13.88 -21.27
N TYR A 108 3.97 -13.74 -20.00
CA TYR A 108 4.84 -13.96 -18.84
C TYR A 108 4.50 -15.27 -18.09
N TRP A 109 3.24 -15.73 -18.13
CA TRP A 109 2.76 -16.96 -17.50
C TRP A 109 1.86 -17.77 -18.45
N GLN A 110 2.24 -19.04 -18.69
CA GLN A 110 1.46 -20.01 -19.47
C GLN A 110 1.45 -21.34 -18.70
N GLU A 111 0.28 -21.93 -18.45
CA GLU A 111 0.15 -23.15 -17.63
C GLU A 111 0.79 -24.41 -18.26
N ASN A 112 1.01 -24.41 -19.58
CA ASN A 112 1.20 -25.64 -20.37
C ASN A 112 2.62 -25.90 -20.91
N GLU A 113 3.70 -25.30 -20.39
CA GLU A 113 5.05 -25.67 -20.85
C GLU A 113 6.08 -25.75 -19.72
N SER A 114 6.74 -26.92 -19.64
CA SER A 114 7.86 -27.24 -18.76
C SER A 114 9.19 -26.57 -19.15
N ASP A 115 9.27 -25.79 -20.24
CA ASP A 115 10.56 -25.30 -20.76
C ASP A 115 10.44 -24.02 -21.62
N LYS A 116 9.99 -22.90 -21.04
CA LYS A 116 10.35 -21.57 -21.56
C LYS A 116 10.93 -20.69 -20.47
N THR A 117 12.14 -20.21 -20.74
CA THR A 117 12.88 -19.27 -19.90
C THR A 117 12.09 -17.98 -19.76
N PHE A 118 11.55 -17.72 -18.57
CA PHE A 118 11.15 -16.37 -18.17
C PHE A 118 12.32 -15.43 -18.48
N ILE A 119 12.12 -14.47 -19.39
CA ILE A 119 13.11 -13.43 -19.65
C ILE A 119 12.72 -12.25 -18.77
N PRO A 120 13.30 -12.11 -17.56
CA PRO A 120 12.99 -10.97 -16.71
C PRO A 120 13.27 -9.67 -17.45
N ALA A 121 12.35 -8.72 -17.33
CA ALA A 121 12.62 -7.35 -17.75
C ALA A 121 13.91 -6.88 -17.06
N LYS A 122 14.76 -6.15 -17.78
CA LYS A 122 15.98 -5.58 -17.19
C LYS A 122 15.57 -4.56 -16.13
N GLN A 123 15.73 -4.91 -14.86
CA GLN A 123 15.32 -4.05 -13.74
C GLN A 123 16.47 -3.16 -13.26
N CYS A 124 16.10 -2.02 -12.68
CA CYS A 124 17.02 -1.16 -11.96
C CYS A 124 17.53 -1.89 -10.71
N THR A 125 18.85 -1.99 -10.57
CA THR A 125 19.49 -2.65 -9.41
C THR A 125 19.08 -2.03 -8.07
N VAL A 126 18.80 -0.72 -8.05
CA VAL A 126 18.48 0.05 -6.84
C VAL A 126 17.00 -0.05 -6.45
N CYS A 127 16.07 0.14 -7.40
CA CYS A 127 14.66 0.29 -7.07
C CYS A 127 13.72 -0.75 -7.69
N GLY A 128 14.19 -1.63 -8.57
CA GLY A 128 13.36 -2.68 -9.17
C GLY A 128 12.49 -2.26 -10.37
N PHE A 129 12.24 -0.96 -10.59
CA PHE A 129 11.58 -0.48 -11.81
C PHE A 129 12.36 -0.84 -13.08
N LEU A 130 11.75 -0.70 -14.26
CA LEU A 130 12.41 -0.93 -15.54
C LEU A 130 13.71 -0.11 -15.68
N GLY A 131 14.81 -0.81 -15.94
CA GLY A 131 16.17 -0.28 -16.08
C GLY A 131 16.52 -0.02 -17.54
N SER A 132 16.18 1.16 -18.04
CA SER A 132 16.46 1.58 -19.43
C SER A 132 17.92 1.95 -19.70
N LYS A 133 18.71 2.21 -18.65
CA LYS A 133 20.11 2.64 -18.75
C LYS A 133 21.03 1.53 -18.24
N MET A 134 22.14 1.31 -18.91
CA MET A 134 23.12 0.29 -18.53
C MET A 134 24.43 0.93 -18.05
N CYS A 135 25.15 0.27 -17.13
CA CYS A 135 26.48 0.73 -16.73
C CYS A 135 27.44 0.69 -17.91
N GLY A 136 27.86 1.85 -18.43
CA GLY A 136 28.76 1.91 -19.59
C GLY A 136 30.18 1.35 -19.37
N LYS A 137 30.55 0.92 -18.15
CA LYS A 137 31.83 0.27 -17.88
C LYS A 137 31.73 -1.26 -17.95
N CYS A 138 30.78 -1.86 -17.23
CA CYS A 138 30.65 -3.32 -17.17
C CYS A 138 29.57 -3.90 -18.08
N ASN A 139 28.59 -3.10 -18.50
CA ASN A 139 27.43 -3.53 -19.28
C ASN A 139 26.61 -4.68 -18.64
N GLN A 140 26.68 -4.85 -17.32
CA GLN A 140 26.04 -5.97 -16.60
C GLN A 140 24.86 -5.56 -15.72
N VAL A 141 24.81 -4.29 -15.31
CA VAL A 141 23.77 -3.77 -14.40
C VAL A 141 22.99 -2.64 -15.04
N ASN A 142 21.70 -2.57 -14.73
CA ASN A 142 20.76 -1.62 -15.32
C ASN A 142 20.18 -0.66 -14.27
N TYR A 143 19.75 0.51 -14.72
CA TYR A 143 19.26 1.62 -13.91
C TYR A 143 18.09 2.31 -14.60
N CYS A 144 17.09 2.74 -13.84
CA CYS A 144 16.02 3.57 -14.38
C CYS A 144 16.46 5.02 -14.61
N SER A 145 17.47 5.50 -13.86
CA SER A 145 17.92 6.89 -13.89
C SER A 145 19.43 7.03 -13.69
N LYS A 146 19.96 8.21 -14.01
CA LYS A 146 21.37 8.54 -13.72
C LYS A 146 21.62 8.66 -12.21
N GLU A 147 20.64 9.16 -11.47
CA GLU A 147 20.68 9.28 -10.01
C GLU A 147 20.87 7.91 -9.35
N HIS A 148 20.07 6.90 -9.71
CA HIS A 148 20.23 5.54 -9.18
C HIS A 148 21.56 4.89 -9.61
N GLN A 149 22.07 5.21 -10.80
CA GLN A 149 23.43 4.78 -11.17
C GLN A 149 24.48 5.37 -10.23
N VAL A 150 24.37 6.66 -9.87
CA VAL A 150 25.31 7.33 -8.96
C VAL A 150 25.18 6.79 -7.54
N HIS A 151 23.96 6.63 -7.02
CA HIS A 151 23.72 6.03 -5.70
C HIS A 151 24.29 4.62 -5.61
N HIS A 152 24.06 3.78 -6.62
CA HIS A 152 24.65 2.44 -6.64
C HIS A 152 26.18 2.46 -6.75
N TRP A 153 26.73 3.42 -7.51
CA TRP A 153 28.18 3.61 -7.64
C TRP A 153 28.86 3.94 -6.31
N THR A 154 28.22 4.77 -5.49
CA THR A 154 28.74 5.22 -4.19
C THR A 154 28.31 4.31 -3.04
N LEU A 155 27.00 4.22 -2.77
CA LEU A 155 26.42 3.50 -1.63
C LEU A 155 26.42 1.98 -1.82
N GLY A 156 26.11 1.51 -3.03
CA GLY A 156 26.20 0.09 -3.39
C GLY A 156 27.62 -0.38 -3.71
N GLN A 157 28.61 0.50 -3.56
CA GLN A 157 30.03 0.22 -3.83
C GLN A 157 30.30 -0.35 -5.23
N HIS A 158 29.42 -0.10 -6.21
CA HIS A 158 29.61 -0.62 -7.56
C HIS A 158 30.91 -0.11 -8.19
N LYS A 159 31.47 1.02 -7.72
CA LYS A 159 32.80 1.50 -8.12
C LYS A 159 33.91 0.46 -7.91
N ILE A 160 33.84 -0.31 -6.82
CA ILE A 160 34.84 -1.32 -6.44
C ILE A 160 34.59 -2.61 -7.20
N HIS A 161 33.31 -2.98 -7.34
CA HIS A 161 32.92 -4.28 -7.90
C HIS A 161 32.64 -4.25 -9.41
N CYS A 162 32.79 -3.10 -10.06
CA CYS A 162 32.63 -2.97 -11.49
C CYS A 162 33.61 -3.91 -12.20
N ASN A 163 33.12 -4.79 -13.09
CA ASN A 163 33.88 -5.81 -13.82
C ASN A 163 34.41 -7.01 -13.00
N THR A 164 34.05 -7.16 -11.72
CA THR A 164 34.48 -8.31 -10.89
C THR A 164 33.36 -9.32 -10.62
N MET A 165 32.23 -9.21 -11.34
CA MET A 165 30.99 -9.96 -11.15
C MET A 165 31.07 -11.46 -11.50
N SER A 166 32.25 -12.00 -11.83
CA SER A 166 32.40 -13.36 -12.38
C SER A 166 32.88 -14.42 -11.36
N LYS A 167 33.19 -14.03 -10.11
CA LYS A 167 33.73 -14.94 -9.09
C LYS A 167 32.70 -15.21 -7.97
N PRO A 168 32.52 -16.47 -7.51
CA PRO A 168 31.50 -16.81 -6.51
C PRO A 168 31.61 -16.05 -5.18
N PRO A 169 32.79 -15.90 -4.55
CA PRO A 169 32.91 -15.11 -3.31
C PRO A 169 32.62 -13.62 -3.53
N SER A 170 32.89 -13.10 -4.74
CA SER A 170 32.59 -11.72 -5.09
C SER A 170 31.08 -11.50 -5.25
N LEU A 171 30.35 -12.45 -5.81
CA LEU A 171 28.89 -12.34 -6.03
C LEU A 171 28.11 -12.15 -4.74
N GLN A 172 28.49 -12.84 -3.66
CA GLN A 172 27.84 -12.70 -2.36
C GLN A 172 28.07 -11.31 -1.76
N ILE A 173 29.31 -10.84 -1.77
CA ILE A 173 29.68 -9.49 -1.29
C ILE A 173 28.96 -8.40 -2.11
N ILE A 174 28.86 -8.59 -3.43
CA ILE A 174 28.11 -7.68 -4.32
C ILE A 174 26.64 -7.66 -3.91
N ALA A 175 26.01 -8.82 -3.72
CA ALA A 175 24.62 -8.91 -3.33
C ALA A 175 24.34 -8.24 -1.98
N GLU A 176 25.25 -8.37 -1.01
CA GLU A 176 25.17 -7.69 0.29
C GLU A 176 25.21 -6.16 0.14
N HIS A 177 26.13 -5.61 -0.66
CA HIS A 177 26.20 -4.17 -0.91
C HIS A 177 24.99 -3.65 -1.72
N ASP A 178 24.53 -4.40 -2.71
CA ASP A 178 23.30 -4.11 -3.45
C ASP A 178 22.10 -4.06 -2.49
N ASN A 179 21.98 -5.02 -1.59
CA ASN A 179 20.92 -5.10 -0.60
C ASN A 179 20.99 -3.93 0.39
N HIS A 180 22.18 -3.57 0.86
CA HIS A 180 22.37 -2.39 1.70
C HIS A 180 21.92 -1.11 0.97
N CYS A 181 22.34 -0.92 -0.29
CA CYS A 181 21.90 0.21 -1.10
C CYS A 181 20.37 0.25 -1.27
N ARG A 182 19.72 -0.92 -1.43
CA ARG A 182 18.26 -1.02 -1.52
C ARG A 182 17.57 -0.64 -0.23
N LYS A 183 18.05 -1.08 0.94
CA LYS A 183 17.46 -0.73 2.24
C LYS A 183 17.42 0.79 2.48
N LEU A 184 18.38 1.53 1.94
CA LEU A 184 18.39 2.99 2.02
C LEU A 184 17.30 3.65 1.14
N VAL A 185 16.95 3.03 0.01
CA VAL A 185 16.04 3.61 -0.99
C VAL A 185 14.60 3.09 -0.86
N LEU A 186 14.42 1.79 -0.70
CA LEU A 186 13.14 1.11 -0.63
C LEU A 186 12.63 1.03 0.81
N PHE A 187 11.35 0.69 0.98
CA PHE A 187 10.87 0.19 2.26
C PHE A 187 11.28 -1.27 2.45
N PRO A 188 11.40 -1.73 3.71
CA PRO A 188 11.55 -3.15 4.02
C PRO A 188 10.48 -4.00 3.35
N GLU A 189 10.81 -5.25 3.04
CA GLU A 189 9.89 -6.18 2.38
C GLU A 189 9.28 -7.14 3.41
N PHE A 190 7.95 -7.14 3.49
CA PHE A 190 7.16 -8.04 4.33
C PHE A 190 6.07 -8.71 3.49
N GLU A 191 5.73 -9.95 3.82
CA GLU A 191 4.57 -10.65 3.26
C GLU A 191 3.30 -10.17 3.97
N VAL A 192 2.20 -10.03 3.23
CA VAL A 192 0.88 -9.74 3.80
C VAL A 192 0.09 -11.03 3.87
N VAL A 193 -0.13 -11.50 5.11
CA VAL A 193 -0.95 -12.68 5.42
C VAL A 193 -2.35 -12.21 5.77
N THR A 194 -3.37 -12.97 5.35
CA THR A 194 -4.78 -12.59 5.51
C THR A 194 -5.53 -13.54 6.43
N GLU A 195 -6.36 -12.99 7.31
CA GLU A 195 -7.28 -13.74 8.17
C GLU A 195 -8.68 -13.12 8.10
N GLN A 196 -9.74 -13.90 8.34
CA GLN A 196 -11.09 -13.36 8.36
C GLN A 196 -11.36 -12.61 9.66
N GLU A 197 -12.01 -11.46 9.56
CA GLU A 197 -12.49 -10.74 10.73
C GLU A 197 -13.59 -11.55 11.44
N GLY A 198 -13.46 -11.73 12.75
CA GLY A 198 -14.48 -12.38 13.56
C GLY A 198 -15.82 -11.64 13.57
N ASN A 199 -16.93 -12.38 13.60
CA ASN A 199 -18.27 -11.81 13.73
C ASN A 199 -18.42 -11.16 15.12
N SER A 200 -18.35 -9.83 15.17
CA SER A 200 -18.59 -9.05 16.41
C SER A 200 -20.08 -8.80 16.70
N ASP A 201 -20.97 -9.09 15.74
CA ASP A 201 -22.40 -8.76 15.83
C ASP A 201 -23.22 -9.70 16.75
N GLU A 202 -22.64 -10.80 17.27
CA GLU A 202 -23.33 -11.69 18.21
C GLU A 202 -23.27 -11.22 19.68
N GLU A 203 -22.45 -10.22 19.99
CA GLU A 203 -22.36 -9.65 21.35
C GLU A 203 -23.20 -8.37 21.53
N ASP A 204 -23.42 -7.58 20.48
CA ASP A 204 -24.20 -6.33 20.54
C ASP A 204 -25.73 -6.56 20.65
N GLN A 205 -26.23 -7.80 20.57
CA GLN A 205 -27.67 -8.13 20.76
C GLN A 205 -28.04 -8.61 22.18
N ARG A 206 -27.09 -8.66 23.12
CA ARG A 206 -27.37 -9.09 24.51
C ARG A 206 -27.62 -7.96 25.51
N ASP A 207 -27.43 -6.69 25.11
CA ASP A 207 -27.73 -5.54 25.96
C ASP A 207 -28.91 -4.75 25.38
N GLY A 208 -30.11 -5.25 25.67
CA GLY A 208 -31.35 -4.66 25.19
C GLY A 208 -32.55 -4.98 26.08
N ASP A 209 -32.47 -4.68 27.38
CA ASP A 209 -33.60 -4.10 28.13
C ASP A 209 -33.12 -3.58 29.50
N GLY A 210 -33.12 -2.26 29.70
CA GLY A 210 -32.61 -1.64 30.91
C GLY A 210 -32.49 -0.13 30.80
N ASN A 211 -33.63 0.54 30.84
CA ASN A 211 -33.76 1.98 31.01
C ASN A 211 -33.05 2.42 32.31
N ASP A 212 -31.93 3.16 32.24
CA ASP A 212 -31.52 4.06 33.32
C ASP A 212 -30.43 5.07 32.96
N ASP A 213 -30.51 6.15 33.72
CA ASP A 213 -29.99 7.51 33.62
C ASP A 213 -28.47 7.65 33.86
N ASN A 214 -27.90 8.74 33.34
CA ASN A 214 -26.62 9.37 33.68
C ASN A 214 -25.52 8.52 34.36
N SER A 215 -24.59 7.99 33.56
CA SER A 215 -23.18 7.86 33.99
C SER A 215 -22.23 7.67 32.79
N LEU A 216 -21.95 8.75 32.06
CA LEU A 216 -20.81 8.84 31.14
C LEU A 216 -19.75 9.71 31.79
N ASN A 217 -19.09 9.20 32.83
CA ASN A 217 -17.94 9.84 33.48
C ASN A 217 -17.06 8.82 34.21
N ASP A 218 -16.79 7.65 33.62
CA ASP A 218 -15.63 6.86 34.02
C ASP A 218 -15.26 5.81 32.95
N VAL A 219 -14.51 6.21 31.94
CA VAL A 219 -13.70 5.25 31.20
C VAL A 219 -12.34 5.89 31.00
N ASN A 220 -11.43 5.54 31.90
CA ASN A 220 -10.02 5.79 31.76
C ASN A 220 -9.49 4.87 30.64
N SER A 221 -9.78 5.23 29.39
CA SER A 221 -9.27 4.58 28.20
C SER A 221 -7.75 4.78 28.18
N LYS A 222 -7.01 3.76 28.61
CA LYS A 222 -5.58 3.67 28.32
C LYS A 222 -5.43 3.62 26.79
N ALA A 223 -5.25 4.78 26.19
CA ALA A 223 -4.78 4.91 24.83
C ALA A 223 -3.51 4.08 24.67
N LEU A 224 -3.45 3.25 23.62
CA LEU A 224 -2.21 2.64 23.16
C LEU A 224 -1.35 3.75 22.55
N VAL A 225 -0.63 4.46 23.41
CA VAL A 225 0.42 5.41 23.04
C VAL A 225 1.68 4.60 22.73
N PRO A 226 2.42 4.88 21.64
CA PRO A 226 3.77 4.35 21.47
C PRO A 226 4.60 4.67 22.72
N VAL A 227 5.47 3.76 23.14
CA VAL A 227 6.34 3.92 24.30
C VAL A 227 7.16 5.21 24.19
N GLY A 228 6.71 6.24 24.91
CA GLY A 228 7.33 7.55 25.06
C GLY A 228 6.48 8.36 26.04
N ASP A 229 7.00 8.61 27.23
CA ASP A 229 6.33 9.32 28.32
C ASP A 229 6.00 10.77 27.93
N GLU A 230 4.84 11.03 27.34
CA GLU A 230 4.25 12.37 27.31
C GLU A 230 2.75 12.31 27.60
N VAL A 231 2.36 12.95 28.71
CA VAL A 231 0.98 13.12 29.16
C VAL A 231 0.32 14.18 28.28
N TYR A 232 -0.53 13.77 27.35
CA TYR A 232 -1.30 14.72 26.55
C TYR A 232 -2.35 15.44 27.41
N GLU A 233 -2.24 16.77 27.47
CA GLU A 233 -3.29 17.62 28.03
C GLU A 233 -4.59 17.45 27.26
N ASN A 234 -5.69 17.26 28.01
CA ASN A 234 -7.06 17.17 27.52
C ASN A 234 -7.44 18.41 26.68
N THR A 235 -7.19 18.36 25.38
CA THR A 235 -7.91 19.21 24.43
C THR A 235 -9.31 18.63 24.28
N LYS A 236 -10.33 19.46 24.53
CA LYS A 236 -11.74 19.12 24.33
C LYS A 236 -11.99 18.86 22.84
N VAL A 237 -11.74 17.65 22.38
CA VAL A 237 -12.17 17.20 21.05
C VAL A 237 -13.52 16.53 21.25
N ASP A 238 -14.53 17.01 20.53
CA ASP A 238 -15.83 16.34 20.41
C ASP A 238 -15.54 14.90 19.95
N VAL A 239 -15.63 13.93 20.88
CA VAL A 239 -15.16 12.57 20.60
C VAL A 239 -16.05 11.98 19.52
N ASP A 240 -15.48 11.90 18.33
CA ASP A 240 -16.15 11.49 17.14
C ASP A 240 -16.65 10.04 17.29
N LYS A 241 -17.97 9.81 17.17
CA LYS A 241 -18.55 8.47 17.20
C LYS A 241 -17.89 7.53 16.18
N ALA A 242 -17.40 8.06 15.06
CA ALA A 242 -16.65 7.29 14.07
C ALA A 242 -15.31 6.81 14.65
N PHE A 243 -14.58 7.67 15.35
CA PHE A 243 -13.30 7.32 15.98
C PHE A 243 -13.47 6.27 17.08
N LEU A 244 -14.50 6.38 17.93
CA LEU A 244 -14.77 5.34 18.95
C LEU A 244 -15.12 3.99 18.32
N LYS A 245 -15.92 3.98 17.24
CA LYS A 245 -16.24 2.75 16.49
C LYS A 245 -14.99 2.17 15.85
N PHE A 246 -14.15 3.02 15.26
CA PHE A 246 -12.86 2.62 14.70
C PHE A 246 -11.98 1.98 15.78
N GLN A 247 -11.80 2.66 16.91
CA GLN A 247 -10.96 2.19 18.01
C GLN A 247 -11.45 0.85 18.57
N LYS A 248 -12.75 0.72 18.92
CA LYS A 248 -13.34 -0.54 19.40
C LYS A 248 -13.11 -1.70 18.42
N ARG A 249 -13.13 -1.42 17.11
CA ARG A 249 -12.91 -2.43 16.08
C ARG A 249 -11.43 -2.79 15.92
N ILE A 250 -10.52 -1.82 15.95
CA ILE A 250 -9.08 -2.07 15.82
C ILE A 250 -8.51 -2.76 17.06
N GLU A 251 -9.02 -2.47 18.26
CA GLU A 251 -8.57 -3.09 19.51
C GLU A 251 -8.67 -4.63 19.53
N GLN A 252 -9.57 -5.21 18.73
CA GLN A 252 -9.69 -6.67 18.60
C GLN A 252 -8.48 -7.29 17.87
N TYR A 253 -7.89 -6.56 16.93
CA TYR A 253 -6.76 -6.99 16.11
C TYR A 253 -5.81 -5.79 15.90
N PRO A 254 -5.04 -5.39 16.93
CA PRO A 254 -4.28 -4.13 16.90
C PRO A 254 -3.15 -4.11 15.86
N ASP A 255 -2.59 -5.28 15.52
CA ASP A 255 -1.49 -5.43 14.57
C ASP A 255 -1.94 -5.46 13.10
N GLN A 256 -3.24 -5.38 12.83
CA GLN A 256 -3.76 -5.37 11.48
C GLN A 256 -3.26 -4.11 10.73
N ILE A 257 -2.81 -4.30 9.50
CA ILE A 257 -2.29 -3.22 8.64
C ILE A 257 -3.20 -2.90 7.47
N LEU A 258 -4.13 -3.81 7.17
CA LEU A 258 -5.00 -3.74 6.02
C LEU A 258 -6.36 -4.37 6.32
N ARG A 259 -7.42 -3.85 5.70
CA ARG A 259 -8.75 -4.45 5.73
C ARG A 259 -9.28 -4.51 4.30
N TYR A 260 -9.44 -5.71 3.78
CA TYR A 260 -9.95 -5.99 2.44
C TYR A 260 -11.47 -6.22 2.52
N ASN A 261 -12.23 -5.44 1.76
CA ASN A 261 -13.69 -5.52 1.74
C ASN A 261 -14.18 -5.02 0.38
N ARG A 262 -13.98 -5.85 -0.63
CA ARG A 262 -14.38 -5.57 -2.00
C ARG A 262 -15.85 -5.94 -2.20
N LEU A 263 -16.53 -5.17 -3.04
CA LEU A 263 -17.89 -5.47 -3.47
C LEU A 263 -17.96 -6.82 -4.19
N GLU A 264 -18.78 -7.74 -3.67
CA GLU A 264 -19.09 -9.01 -4.34
C GLU A 264 -19.89 -8.80 -5.63
N TYR A 265 -19.67 -9.65 -6.63
CA TYR A 265 -20.43 -9.61 -7.89
C TYR A 265 -21.93 -9.73 -7.64
N GLY A 266 -22.71 -8.83 -8.24
CA GLY A 266 -24.16 -8.81 -8.11
C GLY A 266 -24.69 -8.16 -6.83
N CYS A 267 -23.81 -7.70 -5.93
CA CYS A 267 -24.23 -6.85 -4.82
C CYS A 267 -24.39 -5.39 -5.31
N GLU A 268 -25.50 -4.76 -4.93
CA GLU A 268 -25.77 -3.35 -5.26
C GLU A 268 -25.20 -2.38 -4.21
N LYS A 269 -24.92 -2.87 -3.00
CA LYS A 269 -24.46 -2.03 -1.89
C LYS A 269 -22.94 -2.07 -1.79
N ASN A 270 -22.31 -0.93 -2.09
CA ASN A 270 -20.88 -0.73 -1.88
C ASN A 270 -20.49 -1.00 -0.42
N ALA A 271 -19.37 -1.71 -0.24
CA ALA A 271 -18.73 -1.86 1.05
C ALA A 271 -18.37 -0.49 1.64
N GLU A 272 -18.68 -0.28 2.92
CA GLU A 272 -18.27 0.93 3.62
C GLU A 272 -16.94 0.70 4.33
N PRO A 273 -15.97 1.63 4.19
CA PRO A 273 -14.72 1.55 4.94
C PRO A 273 -14.96 1.82 6.43
N LEU A 274 -14.03 1.33 7.25
CA LEU A 274 -13.96 1.68 8.65
C LEU A 274 -13.32 3.08 8.79
N TRP A 275 -14.18 4.09 8.93
CA TRP A 275 -13.80 5.50 9.03
C TRP A 275 -13.04 5.83 10.31
N VAL A 276 -11.90 6.50 10.20
CA VAL A 276 -11.17 7.03 11.38
C VAL A 276 -11.79 8.30 11.94
N SER A 277 -12.51 9.05 11.10
CA SER A 277 -13.20 10.29 11.46
C SER A 277 -14.44 10.50 10.57
N ASN A 278 -15.38 11.29 11.06
CA ASN A 278 -16.49 11.88 10.31
C ASN A 278 -16.05 12.99 9.37
N ILE A 279 -14.84 13.52 9.54
CA ILE A 279 -14.27 14.58 8.72
C ILE A 279 -13.38 13.97 7.62
N GLY A 280 -13.27 14.64 6.47
CA GLY A 280 -12.42 14.16 5.38
C GLY A 280 -12.94 12.90 4.66
N LYS A 281 -14.25 12.63 4.76
CA LYS A 281 -14.90 11.58 3.95
C LYS A 281 -15.01 12.03 2.49
N PRO A 282 -14.71 11.16 1.51
CA PRO A 282 -14.84 11.50 0.11
C PRO A 282 -16.31 11.69 -0.28
N THR A 283 -16.56 12.61 -1.20
CA THR A 283 -17.85 12.77 -1.88
C THR A 283 -17.83 12.07 -3.24
N GLU A 284 -18.98 11.97 -3.91
CA GLU A 284 -19.06 11.40 -5.27
C GLU A 284 -18.17 12.13 -6.29
N LYS A 285 -17.90 13.43 -6.08
CA LYS A 285 -17.01 14.21 -6.96
C LYS A 285 -15.54 13.86 -6.76
N ASP A 286 -15.19 13.40 -5.57
CA ASP A 286 -13.83 13.03 -5.19
C ASP A 286 -13.45 11.65 -5.74
N ILE A 287 -14.44 10.77 -5.93
CA ILE A 287 -14.30 9.44 -6.49
C ILE A 287 -15.00 9.38 -7.86
N PRO A 288 -14.45 10.06 -8.89
CA PRO A 288 -15.04 10.01 -10.23
C PRO A 288 -15.08 8.58 -10.78
N SER A 289 -16.03 8.34 -11.68
CA SER A 289 -16.13 7.10 -12.45
C SER A 289 -14.85 6.76 -13.21
N CYS A 290 -14.71 5.49 -13.57
CA CYS A 290 -13.63 4.99 -14.39
C CYS A 290 -13.55 5.77 -15.72
N PRO A 291 -12.40 6.37 -16.06
CA PRO A 291 -12.25 7.13 -17.31
C PRO A 291 -12.23 6.23 -18.55
N HIS A 292 -12.14 4.91 -18.39
CA HIS A 292 -12.03 3.95 -19.49
C HIS A 292 -13.37 3.32 -19.87
N CYS A 293 -14.18 2.88 -18.90
CA CYS A 293 -15.49 2.27 -19.16
C CYS A 293 -16.68 3.12 -18.70
N GLY A 294 -16.46 4.21 -17.96
CA GLY A 294 -17.52 5.09 -17.44
C GLY A 294 -18.24 4.58 -16.18
N GLN A 295 -17.95 3.36 -15.73
CA GLN A 295 -18.58 2.77 -14.55
C GLN A 295 -18.05 3.36 -13.24
N GLU A 296 -18.83 3.24 -12.17
CA GLU A 296 -18.43 3.72 -10.85
C GLU A 296 -17.14 3.02 -10.35
N ARG A 297 -16.42 3.72 -9.47
CA ARG A 297 -15.37 3.11 -8.66
C ARG A 297 -15.93 2.82 -7.28
N THR A 298 -15.67 1.63 -6.78
CA THR A 298 -16.16 1.15 -5.49
C THR A 298 -15.00 0.97 -4.54
N PHE A 299 -15.27 1.07 -3.23
CA PHE A 299 -14.28 0.74 -2.22
C PHE A 299 -13.81 -0.71 -2.38
N GLU A 300 -12.50 -0.94 -2.23
CA GLU A 300 -11.90 -2.27 -2.35
C GLU A 300 -11.20 -2.68 -1.05
N PHE A 301 -10.32 -1.83 -0.52
CA PHE A 301 -9.63 -2.08 0.72
C PHE A 301 -9.11 -0.79 1.34
N GLN A 302 -8.72 -0.87 2.60
CA GLN A 302 -8.06 0.22 3.32
C GLN A 302 -6.72 -0.22 3.90
N ILE A 303 -5.75 0.68 3.85
CA ILE A 303 -4.44 0.55 4.52
C ILE A 303 -4.48 1.42 5.77
N LEU A 304 -4.15 0.82 6.91
CA LEU A 304 -4.18 1.47 8.22
C LEU A 304 -2.85 2.16 8.54
N SER A 305 -2.88 3.10 9.47
CA SER A 305 -1.69 3.77 10.00
C SER A 305 -0.71 2.80 10.66
N THR A 306 -1.17 1.67 11.21
CA THR A 306 -0.33 0.61 11.79
C THR A 306 0.78 0.13 10.84
N LEU A 307 0.54 0.19 9.52
CA LEU A 307 1.53 -0.17 8.50
C LEU A 307 2.82 0.68 8.61
N LEU A 308 2.73 1.93 9.10
CA LEU A 308 3.86 2.84 9.26
C LEU A 308 4.98 2.24 10.14
N ASN A 309 4.62 1.40 11.12
CA ASN A 309 5.56 0.74 12.03
C ASN A 309 6.51 -0.25 11.31
N TYR A 310 6.13 -0.73 10.13
CA TYR A 310 6.91 -1.69 9.33
C TYR A 310 7.79 -1.02 8.26
N LEU A 311 7.72 0.31 8.12
CA LEU A 311 8.44 1.02 7.07
C LEU A 311 9.88 1.39 7.42
N GLU A 312 10.32 1.14 8.67
CA GLU A 312 11.63 1.56 9.20
C GLU A 312 11.92 3.05 8.94
N ILE A 313 10.90 3.90 9.12
CA ILE A 313 11.02 5.35 8.98
C ILE A 313 11.32 6.01 10.33
N ASP A 314 12.01 7.15 10.29
CA ASP A 314 12.25 7.95 11.49
C ASP A 314 11.02 8.81 11.78
N HIS A 315 10.16 8.31 12.67
CA HIS A 315 8.92 8.98 13.07
C HIS A 315 9.14 10.34 13.74
N LEU A 316 10.35 10.65 14.22
CA LEU A 316 10.66 11.94 14.85
C LEU A 316 10.97 13.02 13.81
N GLN A 317 11.29 12.66 12.57
CA GLN A 317 11.56 13.63 11.53
C GLN A 317 10.30 14.37 11.12
N ARG A 318 10.41 15.68 10.91
CA ARG A 318 9.28 16.52 10.44
C ARG A 318 8.71 16.03 9.11
N SER A 319 9.56 15.45 8.28
CA SER A 319 9.21 14.82 7.01
C SER A 319 8.90 13.32 7.13
N SER A 320 8.47 12.85 8.30
CA SER A 320 7.99 11.46 8.45
C SER A 320 6.69 11.27 7.66
N LEU A 321 6.45 10.04 7.23
CA LEU A 321 5.16 9.65 6.71
C LEU A 321 4.17 9.52 7.86
N ASP A 322 2.95 10.01 7.62
CA ASP A 322 1.84 9.95 8.56
C ASP A 322 0.51 10.03 7.81
N TRP A 323 -0.44 9.21 8.19
CA TRP A 323 -1.82 9.15 7.69
C TRP A 323 -2.71 8.42 8.71
N GLY A 324 -4.01 8.70 8.71
CA GLY A 324 -4.98 7.92 9.49
C GLY A 324 -5.36 6.61 8.81
N THR A 325 -5.87 6.72 7.59
CA THR A 325 -6.20 5.58 6.72
C THR A 325 -6.08 5.97 5.26
N LEU A 326 -5.66 5.02 4.43
CA LEU A 326 -5.66 5.16 2.97
C LEU A 326 -6.75 4.25 2.42
N LEU A 327 -7.74 4.83 1.75
CA LEU A 327 -8.89 4.13 1.20
C LEU A 327 -8.70 3.95 -0.30
N ILE A 328 -8.79 2.71 -0.76
CA ILE A 328 -8.57 2.35 -2.15
C ILE A 328 -9.91 2.15 -2.84
N TYR A 329 -10.09 2.86 -3.95
CA TYR A 329 -11.25 2.76 -4.83
C TYR A 329 -10.81 2.32 -6.21
N SER A 330 -11.41 1.25 -6.71
CA SER A 330 -11.12 0.70 -8.03
C SER A 330 -12.37 0.55 -8.87
N CYS A 331 -12.22 0.46 -10.19
CA CYS A 331 -13.36 0.30 -11.08
C CYS A 331 -14.09 -1.03 -10.81
N LYS A 332 -15.39 -0.94 -10.55
CA LYS A 332 -16.29 -2.05 -10.22
C LYS A 332 -16.15 -3.23 -11.18
N ASP A 333 -16.15 -2.92 -12.48
CA ASP A 333 -16.18 -3.90 -13.56
C ASP A 333 -14.80 -4.39 -14.00
N ASN A 334 -13.71 -4.02 -13.29
CA ASN A 334 -12.36 -4.48 -13.64
C ASN A 334 -12.00 -4.26 -15.13
N CYS A 335 -12.44 -3.14 -15.72
CA CYS A 335 -12.38 -2.96 -17.17
C CYS A 335 -10.96 -3.15 -17.73
N HIS A 336 -10.86 -3.96 -18.79
CA HIS A 336 -9.61 -4.12 -19.51
C HIS A 336 -9.37 -2.91 -20.43
N VAL A 337 -8.12 -2.47 -20.52
CA VAL A 337 -7.69 -1.42 -21.44
C VAL A 337 -6.63 -2.02 -22.36
N GLU A 338 -6.96 -2.13 -23.64
CA GLU A 338 -6.07 -2.71 -24.63
C GLU A 338 -4.71 -1.99 -24.63
N ASN A 339 -3.63 -2.78 -24.70
CA ASN A 339 -2.24 -2.29 -24.69
C ASN A 339 -1.78 -1.59 -23.39
N MET A 340 -2.60 -1.59 -22.34
CA MET A 340 -2.22 -1.06 -21.03
C MET A 340 -2.22 -2.16 -19.99
N TYR A 341 -1.02 -2.47 -19.48
CA TYR A 341 -0.88 -3.39 -18.35
C TYR A 341 -1.21 -2.75 -17.01
N TYR A 342 -1.15 -1.42 -16.91
CA TYR A 342 -1.36 -0.68 -15.66
C TYR A 342 -2.29 0.50 -15.91
N VAL A 343 -3.36 0.58 -15.13
CA VAL A 343 -4.33 1.68 -15.16
C VAL A 343 -4.37 2.38 -13.81
N ASN A 344 -4.58 3.69 -13.80
CA ASN A 344 -4.65 4.46 -12.56
C ASN A 344 -6.01 4.24 -11.88
N GLU A 345 -5.95 3.98 -10.58
CA GLU A 345 -7.12 3.95 -9.70
C GLU A 345 -7.02 5.08 -8.67
N ILE A 346 -8.01 5.16 -7.76
CA ILE A 346 -8.09 6.25 -6.79
C ILE A 346 -7.68 5.78 -5.40
N LEU A 347 -6.72 6.51 -4.83
CA LEU A 347 -6.39 6.43 -3.41
C LEU A 347 -6.86 7.71 -2.74
N TRP A 348 -7.68 7.55 -1.71
CA TRP A 348 -8.15 8.63 -0.85
C TRP A 348 -7.48 8.55 0.52
N ARG A 349 -6.81 9.63 0.92
CA ARG A 349 -6.22 9.73 2.27
C ARG A 349 -7.20 10.41 3.23
N GLN A 350 -7.36 9.82 4.41
CA GLN A 350 -8.06 10.43 5.55
C GLN A 350 -7.12 10.48 6.76
N ASP A 351 -7.09 11.62 7.45
CA ASP A 351 -6.32 11.82 8.69
C ASP A 351 -7.24 11.76 9.91
N PHE A 352 -6.65 11.59 11.11
CA PHE A 352 -7.41 11.50 12.37
C PHE A 352 -8.08 12.83 12.79
N SER A 353 -7.59 13.97 12.30
CA SER A 353 -8.11 15.30 12.65
C SER A 353 -7.96 16.31 11.50
N GLU A 354 -8.70 17.43 11.57
CA GLU A 354 -8.67 18.52 10.57
C GLU A 354 -7.32 19.24 10.47
N GLU A 355 -6.57 19.30 11.57
CA GLU A 355 -5.26 19.94 11.60
C GLU A 355 -4.16 19.10 10.94
N GLY A 356 -4.48 17.86 10.57
CA GLY A 356 -3.48 16.88 10.14
C GLY A 356 -2.35 16.77 11.17
N VAL A 357 -1.14 16.46 10.68
CA VAL A 357 0.10 16.19 11.45
C VAL A 357 0.51 17.32 12.44
N LYS A 358 -0.18 18.48 12.47
CA LYS A 358 0.19 19.66 13.28
C LYS A 358 -0.25 19.59 14.76
N GLY A 359 -1.10 18.63 15.14
CA GLY A 359 -1.67 18.58 16.50
C GLY A 359 -0.83 17.89 17.58
N LEU A 360 0.30 17.26 17.26
CA LEU A 360 1.02 16.37 18.21
C LEU A 360 2.56 16.54 18.20
N ARG A 361 3.11 17.69 17.80
CA ARG A 361 4.56 17.95 17.87
C ARG A 361 4.93 19.32 18.39
#